data_AF-A0A6G0GGR8-F1
#
_entry.id   AF-A0A6G0GGR8-F1
#
_cell.length_a   1.000
_cell.length_b   1.000
_cell.length_c   1.000
_cell.angle_alpha   90.00
_cell.angle_beta   90.00
_cell.angle_gamma   90.00
#
_symmetry.space_group_name_H-M   'P 1'
#
loop_
_entity.id
_entity.type
_entity.pdbx_description
1 polymer ?
#
loop_
_entity_poly.entity_id
_entity_poly.type
_entity_poly.pdbx_seq_one_letter_code
_entity_poly.pdbx_strand_id
1 'polypeptide(L)'
;MKCKTMKHGIIEFQWMALLLLFTICFSSCKDDKDASAEPYDPSQPVTVTDFAPKAGGANTRMIIYGSNFGTDSSIVFVKIGGKEAKVINAKGN
;
A
#
# COMPACT_ATOMS: atom_id res chain seq x y z
N MET A 1 5.66 -60.84 -29.44
CA MET A 1 6.37 -59.67 -28.86
C MET A 1 5.43 -58.98 -27.87
N LYS A 2 5.80 -58.91 -26.58
CA LYS A 2 4.98 -58.31 -25.52
C LYS A 2 5.17 -56.79 -25.51
N CYS A 3 4.16 -56.03 -25.91
CA CYS A 3 4.14 -54.58 -25.78
C CYS A 3 3.90 -54.22 -24.31
N LYS A 4 4.95 -53.79 -23.62
CA LYS A 4 4.90 -53.38 -22.22
C LYS A 4 4.42 -51.93 -22.16
N THR A 5 3.36 -51.71 -21.39
CA THR A 5 2.58 -50.48 -21.23
C THR A 5 3.42 -49.28 -20.78
N MET A 6 3.62 -48.30 -21.68
CA MET A 6 4.17 -46.95 -21.38
C MET A 6 3.10 -45.96 -20.84
N LYS A 7 2.13 -46.43 -20.05
CA LYS A 7 1.07 -45.53 -19.52
C LYS A 7 1.39 -44.98 -18.12
N HIS A 8 2.28 -45.65 -17.38
CA HIS A 8 2.53 -45.33 -15.98
C HIS A 8 3.50 -44.14 -15.80
N GLY A 9 4.56 -44.04 -16.61
CA GLY A 9 5.53 -42.94 -16.50
C GLY A 9 4.99 -41.57 -16.90
N ILE A 10 3.99 -41.51 -17.78
CA ILE A 10 3.39 -40.25 -18.25
C ILE A 10 2.41 -39.69 -17.19
N ILE A 11 1.70 -40.56 -16.48
CA ILE A 11 0.76 -40.16 -15.41
C ILE A 11 1.53 -39.61 -14.21
N GLU A 12 2.61 -40.29 -13.79
CA GLU A 12 3.50 -39.80 -12.71
C GLU A 12 4.14 -38.45 -13.10
N PHE A 13 4.59 -38.30 -14.34
CA PHE A 13 5.16 -37.05 -14.84
C PHE A 13 4.13 -35.91 -14.90
N GLN A 14 2.88 -36.21 -15.27
CA GLN A 14 1.78 -35.25 -15.25
C GLN A 14 1.39 -34.86 -13.81
N TRP A 15 1.38 -35.79 -12.87
CA TRP A 15 1.09 -35.51 -11.45
C TRP A 15 2.18 -34.66 -10.80
N MET A 16 3.45 -34.93 -11.13
CA MET A 16 4.59 -34.11 -10.68
C MET A 16 4.57 -32.71 -11.29
N ALA A 17 4.21 -32.57 -12.56
CA ALA A 17 4.05 -31.27 -13.20
C ALA A 17 2.88 -30.45 -12.63
N LEU A 18 1.77 -31.12 -12.27
CA LEU A 18 0.60 -30.48 -11.65
C LEU A 18 0.91 -29.99 -10.23
N LEU A 19 1.68 -30.77 -9.45
CA LEU A 19 2.17 -30.39 -8.12
C LEU A 19 3.13 -29.20 -8.19
N LEU A 20 4.02 -29.16 -9.19
CA LEU A 20 4.95 -28.06 -9.41
C LEU A 20 4.23 -26.76 -9.83
N LEU A 21 3.13 -26.86 -10.59
CA LEU A 21 2.34 -25.69 -11.00
C LEU A 21 1.53 -25.10 -9.84
N PHE A 22 1.11 -25.92 -8.88
CA PHE A 22 0.32 -25.50 -7.72
C PHE A 22 1.15 -24.68 -6.69
N THR A 23 2.46 -24.92 -6.59
CA THR A 23 3.33 -24.18 -5.66
C THR A 23 3.66 -22.77 -6.13
N ILE A 24 3.61 -22.49 -7.43
CA ILE A 24 3.91 -21.17 -8.02
C ILE A 24 2.77 -20.16 -7.74
N CYS A 25 1.55 -20.65 -7.47
CA CYS A 25 0.38 -19.81 -7.21
C CYS A 25 0.36 -19.16 -5.81
N PHE A 26 1.19 -19.61 -4.86
CA PHE A 26 1.20 -19.06 -3.50
C PHE A 26 2.22 -17.94 -3.27
N SER A 27 3.04 -17.60 -4.28
CA SER A 27 4.09 -16.57 -4.15
C SER A 27 3.68 -15.18 -4.64
N SER A 28 2.38 -14.94 -4.89
CA SER A 28 1.88 -13.63 -5.34
C SER A 28 0.96 -12.96 -4.32
N CYS A 29 1.44 -12.81 -3.09
CA CYS A 29 1.04 -11.67 -2.27
C CYS A 29 2.28 -10.78 -2.13
N LYS A 30 2.29 -9.70 -2.91
CA LYS A 30 3.10 -8.54 -2.56
C LYS A 30 2.37 -7.95 -1.36
N ASP A 31 2.93 -8.14 -0.16
CA ASP A 31 2.51 -7.36 1.00
C ASP A 31 2.85 -5.90 0.65
N ASP A 32 1.87 -5.18 0.13
CA ASP A 32 1.86 -3.73 0.17
C ASP A 32 1.86 -3.40 1.66
N LYS A 33 3.04 -3.29 2.25
CA LYS A 33 3.20 -2.76 3.59
C LYS A 33 2.71 -1.32 3.49
N ASP A 34 1.42 -1.14 3.80
CA ASP A 34 0.88 0.13 4.23
C ASP A 34 1.94 0.71 5.16
N ALA A 35 2.61 1.79 4.73
CA ALA A 35 3.53 2.52 5.57
C ALA A 35 2.78 2.74 6.88
N SER A 36 3.23 2.07 7.94
CA SER A 36 2.51 2.00 9.20
C SER A 36 2.25 3.43 9.61
N ALA A 37 0.98 3.84 9.56
CA ALA A 37 0.61 5.23 9.76
C ALA A 37 1.07 5.63 11.16
N GLU A 38 2.11 6.45 11.25
CA GLU A 38 2.78 6.71 12.52
C GLU A 38 1.95 7.69 13.36
N PRO A 39 1.73 7.39 14.66
CA PRO A 39 1.12 8.35 15.58
C PRO A 39 1.95 9.63 15.69
N TYR A 40 1.32 10.70 16.18
CA TYR A 40 2.02 11.95 16.47
C TYR A 40 3.01 11.75 17.64
N ASP A 41 4.27 12.14 17.42
CA ASP A 41 5.33 12.18 18.42
C ASP A 41 5.63 13.64 18.83
N PRO A 42 5.35 14.05 20.08
CA PRO A 42 5.62 15.42 20.54
C PRO A 42 7.11 15.75 20.68
N SER A 43 8.00 14.77 20.60
CA SER A 43 9.45 14.98 20.63
C SER A 43 10.04 15.35 19.26
N GLN A 44 9.28 15.15 18.18
CA GLN A 44 9.69 15.41 16.81
C GLN A 44 8.95 16.63 16.23
N PRO A 45 9.59 17.42 15.34
CA PRO A 45 8.92 18.51 14.66
C PRO A 45 7.92 17.98 13.63
N VAL A 46 6.84 18.74 13.42
CA VAL A 46 5.95 18.55 12.27
C VAL A 46 6.60 19.21 11.06
N THR A 47 6.73 18.49 9.95
CA THR A 47 7.31 19.04 8.72
C THR A 47 6.36 18.93 7.55
N VAL A 48 6.45 19.87 6.62
CA VAL A 48 5.74 19.85 5.34
C VAL A 48 6.78 19.88 4.25
N THR A 49 6.79 18.86 3.40
CA THR A 49 7.79 18.69 2.34
C THR A 49 7.23 19.04 0.98
N ASP A 50 5.96 18.72 0.72
CA ASP A 50 5.33 19.01 -0.55
C ASP A 50 3.81 19.09 -0.44
N PHE A 51 3.15 19.48 -1.53
CA PHE A 51 1.69 19.45 -1.63
C PHE A 51 1.23 19.33 -3.09
N ALA A 52 0.08 18.71 -3.32
CA ALA A 52 -0.49 18.57 -4.65
C ALA A 52 -2.03 18.69 -4.64
N PRO A 53 -2.63 19.37 -5.63
CA PRO A 53 -2.01 20.09 -6.73
C PRO A 53 -1.37 21.42 -6.30
N LYS A 54 -0.48 21.99 -7.13
CA LYS A 54 0.21 23.27 -6.84
C LYS A 54 -0.67 24.52 -6.97
N ALA A 55 -1.78 24.37 -7.66
CA ALA A 55 -2.76 25.44 -7.87
C ALA A 55 -4.16 24.83 -7.85
N GLY A 56 -5.12 25.63 -7.42
CA GLY A 56 -6.52 25.23 -7.31
C GLY A 56 -7.38 26.41 -6.86
N GLY A 57 -8.68 26.31 -7.14
CA GLY A 57 -9.67 27.24 -6.62
C GLY A 57 -10.19 26.84 -5.24
N ALA A 58 -11.22 27.54 -4.77
CA ALA A 58 -11.97 27.13 -3.59
C ALA A 58 -12.47 25.68 -3.72
N ASN A 59 -12.48 24.95 -2.60
CA ASN A 59 -12.90 23.54 -2.52
C ASN A 59 -12.02 22.52 -3.27
N THR A 60 -10.86 22.92 -3.81
CA THR A 60 -9.90 21.96 -4.37
C THR A 60 -9.41 21.02 -3.28
N ARG A 61 -9.51 19.70 -3.51
CA ARG A 61 -8.91 18.70 -2.63
C ARG A 61 -7.40 18.69 -2.86
N MET A 62 -6.64 18.93 -1.80
CA MET A 62 -5.18 18.96 -1.80
C MET A 62 -4.65 17.89 -0.85
N ILE A 63 -3.53 17.29 -1.21
CA ILE A 63 -2.73 16.42 -0.36
C ILE A 63 -1.53 17.22 0.11
N ILE A 64 -1.23 17.14 1.40
CA ILE A 64 -0.04 17.74 2.01
C ILE A 64 0.85 16.56 2.40
N TYR A 65 2.09 16.60 1.96
CA TYR A 65 3.11 15.61 2.29
C TYR A 65 4.04 16.17 3.35
N GLY A 66 4.51 15.31 4.24
CA GLY A 66 5.38 15.72 5.32
C GLY A 66 5.69 14.60 6.28
N SER A 67 5.83 14.96 7.55
CA SER A 67 6.08 14.00 8.62
C SER A 67 5.42 14.44 9.92
N ASN A 68 5.13 13.45 10.76
CA ASN A 68 4.64 13.63 12.11
C ASN A 68 3.29 14.37 12.19
N PHE A 69 2.39 14.14 11.22
CA PHE A 69 1.02 14.66 11.28
C PHE A 69 0.14 13.86 12.24
N GLY A 70 0.55 12.64 12.58
CA GLY A 70 -0.30 11.68 13.26
C GLY A 70 -1.42 11.14 12.36
N THR A 71 -2.24 10.26 12.95
CA THR A 71 -3.30 9.53 12.24
C THR A 71 -4.71 10.02 12.60
N ASP A 72 -4.81 10.90 13.59
CA ASP A 72 -6.08 11.47 14.03
C ASP A 72 -6.31 12.84 13.37
N SER A 73 -7.23 12.90 12.41
CA SER A 73 -7.58 14.15 11.73
C SER A 73 -8.26 15.19 12.65
N SER A 74 -8.77 14.80 13.82
CA SER A 74 -9.46 15.72 14.73
C SER A 74 -8.51 16.67 15.47
N ILE A 75 -7.23 16.30 15.55
CA ILE A 75 -6.17 17.10 16.19
C ILE A 75 -5.29 17.86 15.17
N VAL A 76 -5.50 17.64 13.86
CA VAL A 76 -4.74 18.28 12.78
C VAL A 76 -5.47 19.53 12.31
N PHE A 77 -4.81 20.68 12.40
CA PHE A 77 -5.35 21.97 11.95
C PHE A 77 -4.53 22.52 10.78
N VAL A 78 -5.18 22.75 9.65
CA VAL A 78 -4.54 23.26 8.44
C VAL A 78 -5.09 24.65 8.10
N LYS A 79 -4.19 25.59 7.77
CA LYS A 79 -4.54 26.90 7.23
C LYS A 79 -3.88 27.13 5.88
N ILE A 80 -4.65 27.53 4.88
CA ILE A 80 -4.17 27.89 3.55
C ILE A 80 -4.42 29.39 3.36
N GLY A 81 -3.35 30.18 3.19
CA GLY A 81 -3.45 31.64 3.08
C GLY A 81 -4.17 32.30 4.27
N GLY A 82 -3.98 31.76 5.47
CA GLY A 82 -4.60 32.25 6.71
C GLY A 82 -6.05 31.80 6.95
N LYS A 83 -6.68 31.07 6.01
CA LYS A 83 -8.03 30.52 6.18
C LYS A 83 -7.97 29.05 6.58
N GLU A 84 -8.84 28.64 7.51
CA GLU A 84 -8.93 27.24 7.93
C GLU A 84 -9.45 26.35 6.80
N ALA A 85 -8.78 25.21 6.63
CA ALA A 85 -9.12 24.19 5.66
C ALA A 85 -9.62 22.94 6.40
N LYS A 86 -10.69 22.33 5.89
CA LYS A 86 -11.23 21.08 6.45
C LYS A 86 -10.27 19.93 6.16
N VAL A 87 -9.77 19.29 7.22
CA VAL A 87 -9.00 18.04 7.11
C VAL A 87 -9.98 16.88 6.90
N ILE A 88 -9.70 16.06 5.90
CA ILE A 88 -10.55 14.89 5.55
C ILE A 88 -9.93 13.60 6.11
N ASN A 89 -8.61 13.49 6.09
CA ASN A 89 -7.87 12.32 6.55
C ASN A 89 -6.42 12.71 6.92
N ALA A 90 -5.79 11.97 7.83
CA ALA A 90 -4.38 12.09 8.21
C ALA A 90 -3.76 10.68 8.29
N LYS A 91 -2.56 10.49 7.73
CA LYS A 91 -1.89 9.18 7.63
C LYS A 91 -0.49 9.14 8.27
N GLY A 92 -0.15 10.13 9.08
CA GLY A 92 1.18 10.27 9.68
C GLY A 92 2.18 11.08 8.82
N ASN A 93 2.10 10.96 7.49
CA ASN A 93 2.98 11.61 6.51
C ASN A 93 2.25 12.19 5.28
#